data_AF-A0A9D3S8P2-F1
#
_entry.id   AF-A0A9D3S8P2-F1
#
_cell.length_a   1.000
_cell.length_b   1.000
_cell.length_c   1.000
_cell.angle_alpha   90.00
_cell.angle_beta   90.00
_cell.angle_gamma   90.00
#
_symmetry.space_group_name_H-M   'P 1'
#
loop_
_entity.id
_entity.type
_entity.pdbx_description
1 polymer ?
#
loop_
_entity_poly.entity_id
_entity_poly.type
_entity_poly.pdbx_seq_one_letter_code
_entity_poly.pdbx_strand_id
1 'polypeptide(L)'
;MSCTYSYPTSHTVQKTFWFIHWKNLGPEGNEYSDRVEYLGDMNKDSTFRINQLRESDSGTYRFRFLTDPDGETYFGKSGITLAVTDLQVMVNPDTVTEGQSVRLTCSTTCTLTGSPAFIWYRDGSPLSFTDQSHQFTASSE
;
A
#
# COMPACT_ATOMS: atom_id res chain seq x y z
N MET A 1 3.58 -0.90 7.25
CA MET A 1 4.17 -2.25 7.31
C MET A 1 4.72 -2.46 8.71
N SER A 2 4.60 -3.67 9.27
CA SER A 2 5.13 -3.97 10.60
C SER A 2 5.47 -5.45 10.73
N CYS A 3 6.47 -5.75 11.55
CA CYS A 3 6.72 -7.09 12.07
C CYS A 3 7.17 -7.01 13.53
N THR A 4 7.07 -8.13 14.24
CA THR A 4 7.72 -8.29 15.54
C THR A 4 9.05 -9.02 15.36
N TYR A 5 10.03 -8.67 16.19
CA TYR A 5 11.34 -9.31 16.17
C TYR A 5 11.79 -9.63 17.60
N SER A 6 12.76 -10.53 17.73
CA SER A 6 13.31 -10.95 19.02
C SER A 6 14.83 -11.00 18.95
N TYR A 7 15.45 -10.82 20.11
CA TYR A 7 16.89 -10.82 20.31
C TYR A 7 17.17 -11.29 21.76
N PRO A 8 18.41 -11.73 22.07
CA PRO A 8 18.73 -12.17 23.42
C PRO A 8 18.54 -11.04 24.44
N THR A 9 18.11 -11.37 25.65
CA THR A 9 17.76 -10.38 26.68
C THR A 9 18.94 -9.54 27.18
N SER A 10 20.17 -10.00 26.96
CA SER A 10 21.40 -9.26 27.26
C SER A 10 21.73 -8.17 26.24
N HIS A 11 21.04 -8.15 25.10
CA HIS A 11 21.34 -7.27 23.99
C HIS A 11 20.41 -6.06 23.94
N THR A 12 20.90 -4.97 23.36
CA THR A 12 20.11 -3.76 23.10
C THR A 12 20.15 -3.45 21.61
N VAL A 13 19.00 -3.13 21.02
CA VAL A 13 18.91 -2.69 19.63
C VAL A 13 19.47 -1.28 19.49
N GLN A 14 20.46 -1.11 18.63
CA GLN A 14 21.08 0.19 18.37
C GLN A 14 20.50 0.89 17.14
N LYS A 15 20.23 0.11 16.08
CA LYS A 15 19.73 0.63 14.81
C LYS A 15 18.81 -0.36 14.15
N THR A 16 17.84 0.16 13.41
CA THR A 16 16.88 -0.61 12.64
C THR A 16 16.82 -0.08 11.21
N PHE A 17 16.55 -0.96 10.25
CA PHE A 17 16.51 -0.62 8.84
C PHE A 17 15.40 -1.40 8.14
N TRP A 18 14.58 -0.68 7.40
CA TRP A 18 13.79 -1.25 6.33
C TRP A 18 14.54 -1.12 5.01
N PHE A 19 14.44 -2.10 4.13
CA PHE A 19 15.10 -2.07 2.83
C PHE A 19 14.31 -2.82 1.76
N ILE A 20 14.46 -2.37 0.52
CA ILE A 20 13.91 -2.99 -0.69
C ILE A 20 15.03 -3.11 -1.74
N HIS A 21 15.15 -4.24 -2.44
CA HIS A 21 16.21 -4.46 -3.44
C HIS A 21 17.63 -4.10 -2.93
N TRP A 22 17.92 -4.40 -1.65
CA TRP A 22 19.17 -4.06 -0.96
C TRP A 22 19.45 -2.57 -0.75
N LYS A 23 18.48 -1.70 -1.03
CA LYS A 23 18.53 -0.26 -0.73
C LYS A 23 17.85 0.00 0.61
N ASN A 24 18.57 0.57 1.56
CA ASN A 24 17.99 1.02 2.83
C ASN A 24 16.97 2.14 2.56
N LEU A 25 15.85 2.10 3.27
CA LEU A 25 14.85 3.14 3.28
C LEU A 25 15.11 4.06 4.46
N GLY A 26 15.15 5.36 4.19
CA GLY A 26 15.45 6.37 5.19
C GLY A 26 15.71 7.73 4.57
N PRO A 27 16.05 8.72 5.39
CA PRO A 27 16.27 10.10 4.95
C PRO A 27 17.52 10.29 4.06
N GLU A 28 18.29 9.23 3.78
CA GLU A 28 19.56 9.27 3.03
C GLU A 28 19.37 9.35 1.50
N GLY A 29 18.73 10.43 1.03
CA GLY A 29 18.84 10.91 -0.36
C GLY A 29 18.37 9.96 -1.47
N ASN A 30 17.42 9.08 -1.19
CA ASN A 30 16.80 8.20 -2.20
C ASN A 30 15.36 8.62 -2.51
N GLU A 31 14.72 7.93 -3.46
CA GLU A 31 13.34 8.21 -3.90
C GLU A 31 12.26 8.06 -2.82
N TYR A 32 12.64 7.56 -1.64
CA TYR A 32 11.77 7.35 -0.50
C TYR A 32 11.99 8.37 0.63
N SER A 33 13.05 9.18 0.59
CA SER A 33 13.52 9.96 1.75
C SER A 33 12.49 10.90 2.37
N ASP A 34 11.62 11.52 1.55
CA ASP A 34 10.55 12.41 2.04
C ASP A 34 9.22 11.71 2.29
N ARG A 35 9.16 10.40 2.02
CA ARG A 35 7.93 9.61 2.06
C ARG A 35 7.93 8.56 3.15
N VAL A 36 9.05 8.32 3.81
CA VAL A 36 9.19 7.23 4.77
C VAL A 36 9.31 7.71 6.20
N GLU A 37 8.77 6.90 7.10
CA GLU A 37 8.80 7.19 8.52
C GLU A 37 8.85 5.90 9.33
N TYR A 38 9.77 5.86 10.27
CA TYR A 38 9.85 4.79 11.25
C TYR A 38 8.98 5.14 12.46
N LEU A 39 8.02 4.28 12.77
CA LEU A 39 7.04 4.45 13.85
C LEU A 39 7.24 3.42 14.98
N GLY A 40 8.22 2.53 14.85
CA GLY A 40 8.52 1.51 15.85
C GLY A 40 9.25 2.05 17.07
N ASP A 41 9.42 1.20 18.08
CA ASP A 41 9.92 1.58 19.42
C ASP A 41 11.36 1.13 19.69
N MET A 42 12.02 0.48 18.72
CA MET A 42 13.32 -0.19 18.85
C MET A 42 13.35 -1.33 19.88
N ASN A 43 12.21 -1.69 20.48
CA ASN A 43 12.04 -2.70 21.52
C ASN A 43 10.97 -3.73 21.13
N LYS A 44 11.05 -4.20 19.87
CA LYS A 44 10.27 -5.26 19.20
C LYS A 44 9.20 -4.75 18.22
N ASP A 45 8.85 -3.47 18.23
CA ASP A 45 8.02 -2.89 17.17
C ASP A 45 8.89 -2.33 16.05
N SER A 46 8.64 -2.80 14.82
CA SER A 46 9.32 -2.35 13.60
C SER A 46 8.39 -1.57 12.66
N THR A 47 7.28 -1.02 13.16
CA THR A 47 6.30 -0.33 12.34
C THR A 47 6.95 0.77 11.49
N PHE A 48 6.65 0.72 10.20
CA PHE A 48 7.21 1.60 9.19
C PHE A 48 6.13 2.01 8.19
N ARG A 49 6.12 3.30 7.87
CA ARG A 49 5.13 3.95 7.03
C ARG A 49 5.80 4.48 5.77
N ILE A 50 5.17 4.22 4.63
CA ILE A 50 5.47 4.86 3.35
C ILE A 50 4.22 5.68 2.99
N ASN A 51 4.39 6.98 2.82
CA ASN A 51 3.36 7.91 2.40
C ASN A 51 3.39 8.07 0.88
N GLN A 52 2.26 8.46 0.29
CA GLN A 52 2.14 8.72 -1.15
C GLN A 52 2.67 7.53 -1.99
N LEU A 53 2.06 6.37 -1.79
CA LEU A 53 2.42 5.15 -2.50
C LEU A 53 2.26 5.31 -4.02
N ARG A 54 3.18 4.70 -4.77
CA ARG A 54 3.23 4.64 -6.23
C ARG A 54 3.29 3.19 -6.68
N GLU A 55 2.87 2.89 -7.89
CA GLU A 55 2.99 1.53 -8.46
C GLU A 55 4.43 1.00 -8.37
N SER A 56 5.42 1.88 -8.63
CA SER A 56 6.86 1.59 -8.54
C SER A 56 7.35 1.23 -7.13
N ASP A 57 6.57 1.52 -6.08
CA ASP A 57 6.90 1.11 -4.72
C ASP A 57 6.54 -0.36 -4.45
N SER A 58 5.91 -1.06 -5.39
CA SER A 58 5.60 -2.47 -5.25
C SER A 58 6.89 -3.31 -5.15
N GLY A 59 6.89 -4.28 -4.24
CA GLY A 59 8.03 -5.18 -4.06
C GLY A 59 8.09 -5.78 -2.66
N THR A 60 9.16 -6.54 -2.41
CA THR A 60 9.35 -7.21 -1.13
C THR A 60 10.28 -6.41 -0.23
N TYR A 61 9.71 -5.88 0.85
CA TYR A 61 10.39 -5.11 1.88
C TYR A 61 10.89 -6.03 2.98
N ARG A 62 12.06 -5.74 3.52
CA ARG A 62 12.67 -6.52 4.59
C ARG A 62 13.14 -5.61 5.72
N PHE A 63 13.13 -6.19 6.92
CA PHE A 63 13.60 -5.54 8.13
C PHE A 63 14.91 -6.17 8.59
N ARG A 64 15.84 -5.33 9.04
CA ARG A 64 17.04 -5.77 9.77
C ARG A 64 17.33 -4.82 10.92
N PHE A 65 18.06 -5.31 11.92
CA PHE A 65 18.48 -4.50 13.06
C PHE A 65 19.85 -4.93 13.55
N LEU A 66 20.54 -4.02 14.24
CA LEU A 66 21.83 -4.26 14.87
C LEU A 66 21.68 -4.20 16.38
N THR A 67 22.39 -5.10 17.06
CA THR A 67 22.43 -5.14 18.53
C THR A 67 23.85 -4.99 19.08
N ASP A 68 23.95 -4.45 20.29
CA ASP A 68 25.15 -4.48 21.13
C ASP A 68 25.05 -5.61 22.16
N PRO A 69 26.19 -6.13 22.69
CA PRO A 69 27.58 -5.68 22.48
C PRO A 69 28.29 -6.30 21.27
N ASP A 70 27.73 -7.36 20.68
CA ASP A 70 28.42 -8.18 19.67
C ASP A 70 28.37 -7.59 18.25
N GLY A 71 27.62 -6.50 18.04
CA GLY A 71 27.46 -5.87 16.72
C GLY A 71 26.70 -6.74 15.71
N GLU A 72 26.00 -7.77 16.18
CA GLU A 72 25.32 -8.74 15.33
C GLU A 72 24.20 -8.08 14.52
N THR A 73 24.11 -8.44 13.23
CA THR A 73 23.03 -8.01 12.35
C THR A 73 22.00 -9.12 12.22
N TYR A 74 20.79 -8.84 12.66
CA TYR A 74 19.66 -9.75 12.57
C TYR A 74 18.77 -9.37 11.38
N PHE A 75 18.31 -10.38 10.63
CA PHE A 75 17.39 -10.21 9.51
C PHE A 75 16.04 -10.84 9.83
N GLY A 76 14.96 -10.13 9.48
CA GLY A 76 13.64 -10.75 9.41
C GLY A 76 13.67 -11.90 8.40
N LYS A 77 13.24 -13.10 8.81
CA LYS A 77 13.26 -14.31 7.95
C LYS A 77 12.40 -14.16 6.70
N SER A 78 11.28 -13.45 6.82
CA SER A 78 10.34 -13.23 5.74
C SER A 78 10.27 -11.74 5.41
N GLY A 79 10.25 -11.42 4.12
CA GLY A 79 9.91 -10.08 3.67
C GLY A 79 8.40 -9.89 3.61
N ILE A 80 7.97 -8.63 3.65
CA ILE A 80 6.58 -8.22 3.42
C ILE A 80 6.48 -7.77 1.97
N THR A 81 5.60 -8.40 1.19
CA THR A 81 5.33 -7.97 -0.18
C THR A 81 4.24 -6.91 -0.19
N LEU A 82 4.58 -5.73 -0.71
CA LEU A 82 3.65 -4.66 -0.99
C LEU A 82 3.29 -4.71 -2.49
N ALA A 83 1.99 -4.74 -2.79
CA ALA A 83 1.48 -4.55 -4.14
C ALA A 83 0.64 -3.27 -4.14
N VAL A 84 1.02 -2.32 -4.99
CA VAL A 84 0.27 -1.08 -5.22
C VAL A 84 -0.39 -1.22 -6.59
N THR A 85 -1.71 -1.34 -6.59
CA THR A 85 -2.52 -1.54 -7.80
C THR A 85 -3.51 -0.40 -7.96
N ASP A 86 -3.77 0.00 -9.19
CA ASP A 86 -4.77 1.01 -9.48
C ASP A 86 -6.21 0.48 -9.35
N LEU A 87 -7.15 1.43 -9.26
CA LEU A 87 -8.58 1.15 -9.40
C LEU A 87 -8.90 0.86 -10.87
N GLN A 88 -9.67 -0.19 -11.12
CA GLN A 88 -10.13 -0.55 -12.45
C GLN A 88 -11.65 -0.44 -12.54
N VAL A 89 -12.17 0.17 -13.60
CA VAL A 89 -13.61 0.14 -13.85
C VAL A 89 -13.95 -1.11 -14.66
N MET A 90 -14.69 -2.03 -14.04
CA MET A 90 -15.28 -3.17 -14.71
C MET A 90 -16.64 -2.79 -15.28
N VAL A 91 -16.91 -3.21 -16.52
CA VAL A 91 -18.15 -2.95 -17.25
C VAL A 91 -18.90 -4.27 -17.43
N ASN A 92 -20.22 -4.29 -17.22
CA ASN A 92 -21.02 -5.49 -17.48
C ASN A 92 -22.48 -5.14 -17.88
N PRO A 93 -22.96 -5.56 -19.07
CA PRO A 93 -22.20 -6.24 -20.12
C PRO A 93 -21.24 -5.28 -20.84
N ASP A 94 -20.21 -5.82 -21.50
CA ASP A 94 -19.18 -5.03 -22.21
C ASP A 94 -19.73 -4.21 -23.38
N THR A 95 -20.91 -4.57 -23.88
CA THR A 95 -21.58 -3.86 -24.97
C THR A 95 -23.06 -3.75 -24.65
N VAL A 96 -23.60 -2.56 -24.80
CA VAL A 96 -25.02 -2.24 -24.58
C VAL A 96 -25.57 -1.45 -25.76
N THR A 97 -26.82 -1.67 -26.10
CA THR A 97 -27.61 -0.80 -26.98
C THR A 97 -28.37 0.23 -26.16
N GLU A 98 -28.82 1.30 -26.80
CA GLU A 98 -29.67 2.31 -26.17
C GLU A 98 -30.86 1.66 -25.42
N GLY A 99 -31.15 2.19 -24.23
CA GLY A 99 -32.19 1.69 -23.34
C GLY A 99 -31.79 0.45 -22.52
N GLN A 100 -30.68 -0.21 -22.82
CA GLN A 100 -30.18 -1.32 -22.00
C GLN A 100 -29.44 -0.82 -20.75
N SER A 101 -29.46 -1.65 -19.71
CA SER A 101 -28.70 -1.39 -18.49
C SER A 101 -27.28 -1.92 -18.58
N VAL A 102 -26.34 -1.14 -18.07
CA VAL A 102 -24.95 -1.53 -17.83
C VAL A 102 -24.60 -1.31 -16.37
N ARG A 103 -23.87 -2.23 -15.78
CA ARG A 103 -23.29 -2.09 -14.44
C ARG A 103 -21.82 -1.73 -14.58
N LEU A 104 -21.44 -0.65 -13.92
CA LEU A 104 -20.04 -0.29 -13.75
C LEU A 104 -19.64 -0.57 -12.31
N THR A 105 -18.52 -1.28 -12.11
CA THR A 105 -17.98 -1.60 -10.80
C THR A 105 -16.55 -1.07 -10.70
N CYS A 106 -16.28 -0.22 -9.72
CA CYS A 106 -14.92 0.16 -9.38
C CYS A 106 -14.25 -0.96 -8.58
N SER A 107 -13.38 -1.71 -9.25
CA SER A 107 -12.71 -2.89 -8.73
C SER A 107 -11.31 -2.56 -8.22
N THR A 108 -10.93 -3.21 -7.13
CA THR A 108 -9.59 -3.14 -6.55
C THR A 108 -9.26 -4.46 -5.90
N THR A 109 -7.99 -4.86 -5.98
CA THR A 109 -7.47 -6.01 -5.22
C THR A 109 -7.06 -5.61 -3.79
N CYS A 110 -7.07 -4.31 -3.46
CA CYS A 110 -6.71 -3.82 -2.15
C CYS A 110 -7.89 -3.90 -1.17
N THR A 111 -7.60 -4.27 0.08
CA THR A 111 -8.56 -4.10 1.18
C THR A 111 -8.63 -2.63 1.56
N LEU A 112 -9.69 -1.94 1.15
CA LEU A 112 -9.91 -0.55 1.51
C LEU A 112 -10.35 -0.46 2.98
N THR A 113 -9.60 0.29 3.79
CA THR A 113 -9.93 0.54 5.20
C THR A 113 -10.74 1.83 5.37
N GLY A 114 -11.64 1.85 6.35
CA GLY A 114 -12.54 2.99 6.59
C GLY A 114 -13.83 2.90 5.77
N SER A 115 -14.42 4.05 5.44
CA SER A 115 -15.61 4.16 4.59
C SER A 115 -15.23 4.81 3.26
N PRO A 116 -14.71 4.06 2.27
CA PRO A 116 -14.31 4.62 0.98
C PRO A 116 -15.52 5.18 0.24
N ALA A 117 -15.34 6.33 -0.40
CA ALA A 117 -16.34 6.92 -1.30
C ALA A 117 -15.89 6.75 -2.76
N PHE A 118 -16.76 6.19 -3.60
CA PHE A 118 -16.49 5.99 -5.02
C PHE A 118 -17.19 7.08 -5.84
N ILE A 119 -16.45 8.02 -6.40
CA ILE A 119 -17.03 9.14 -7.16
C ILE A 119 -17.06 8.77 -8.64
N TRP A 120 -18.26 8.77 -9.21
CA TRP A 120 -18.46 8.49 -10.62
C TRP A 120 -18.54 9.78 -11.42
N TYR A 121 -17.92 9.78 -12.60
CA TYR A 121 -17.96 10.91 -13.53
C TYR A 121 -18.63 10.48 -14.83
N ARG A 122 -19.48 11.36 -15.37
CA ARG A 122 -20.01 11.27 -16.73
C ARG A 122 -19.71 12.59 -17.42
N ASP A 123 -19.02 12.53 -18.55
CA ASP A 123 -18.66 13.70 -19.37
C ASP A 123 -17.96 14.82 -18.56
N GLY A 124 -17.07 14.40 -17.64
CA GLY A 124 -16.34 15.30 -16.74
C GLY A 124 -17.14 15.84 -15.55
N SER A 125 -18.43 15.53 -15.44
CA SER A 125 -19.29 15.96 -14.33
C SER A 125 -19.46 14.85 -13.29
N PRO A 126 -19.31 15.15 -11.98
CA PRO A 126 -19.50 14.17 -10.92
C PRO A 126 -20.98 13.82 -10.74
N LEU A 127 -21.26 12.56 -10.43
CA LEU A 127 -22.59 12.04 -10.13
C LEU A 127 -22.81 11.93 -8.62
N SER A 128 -24.08 11.92 -8.19
CA SER A 128 -24.46 12.05 -6.78
C SER A 128 -24.31 10.77 -5.95
N PHE A 129 -24.08 9.63 -6.58
CA PHE A 129 -24.01 8.34 -5.93
C PHE A 129 -22.54 7.95 -5.67
N THR A 130 -22.33 7.23 -4.56
CA THR A 130 -21.00 6.97 -3.99
C THR A 130 -20.69 5.48 -3.80
N ASP A 131 -21.55 4.62 -4.35
CA ASP A 131 -21.44 3.18 -4.29
C ASP A 131 -20.32 2.66 -5.21
N GLN A 132 -19.69 1.57 -4.79
CA GLN A 132 -18.64 0.90 -5.55
C GLN A 132 -19.13 0.36 -6.90
N SER A 133 -20.43 0.06 -7.02
CA SER A 133 -21.01 -0.61 -8.17
C SER A 133 -22.39 -0.05 -8.50
N HIS A 134 -22.47 0.72 -9.58
CA HIS A 134 -23.69 1.42 -9.97
C HIS A 134 -24.26 0.89 -11.30
N GLN A 135 -25.58 0.92 -11.43
CA GLN A 135 -26.29 0.55 -12.67
C GLN A 135 -26.70 1.80 -13.44
N PHE A 136 -26.29 1.87 -14.69
CA PHE A 136 -26.59 2.96 -15.62
C PHE A 136 -27.49 2.44 -16.73
N THR A 137 -28.25 3.35 -17.33
CA THR A 137 -28.96 3.09 -18.58
C THR A 137 -28.20 3.76 -19.71
N ALA A 138 -27.95 3.01 -20.79
CA ALA A 138 -27.38 3.55 -22.00
C ALA A 138 -28.36 4.51 -22.68
N SER A 139 -27.91 5.72 -22.98
CA SER A 139 -28.64 6.73 -23.75
C SER A 139 -27.85 7.06 -25.01
N SER A 140 -28.53 7.36 -26.10
CA SER A 140 -27.89 8.02 -27.24
C SER A 140 -27.49 9.45 -26.85
N GLU A 141 -26.34 9.91 -27.31
CA GLU A 141 -25.96 11.34 -27.28
C GLU A 141 -26.90 12.19 -28.16
#